data_AF-A0A8S9Y1I3-F1
#
_entry.id   AF-A0A8S9Y1I3-F1
#
_cell.length_a   1.000
_cell.length_b   1.000
_cell.length_c   1.000
_cell.angle_alpha   90.00
_cell.angle_beta   90.00
_cell.angle_gamma   90.00
#
_symmetry.space_group_name_H-M   'P 1'
#
loop_
_entity.id
_entity.type
_entity.pdbx_description
1 polymer ?
#
loop_
_entity_poly.entity_id
_entity_poly.type
_entity_poly.pdbx_seq_one_letter_code
_entity_poly.pdbx_strand_id
1 'polypeptide(L)' 'MKIKNAAAIGVNATLMKLPNTITQIELLNKIRALNDDPSIHGILVQMPLDTVNKIDSHLITDAVSPEKDVDGYEIKIT' A
#
# COMPACT_ATOMS: atom_id res chain seq x y z
N MET A 1 7.58 -6.39 12.93
CA MET A 1 7.99 -7.74 12.49
C MET A 1 8.27 -7.80 10.99
N LYS A 2 7.35 -7.34 10.11
CA LYS A 2 7.49 -7.40 8.64
C LYS A 2 8.82 -6.84 8.09
N ILE A 3 9.21 -5.60 8.45
CA ILE A 3 10.47 -4.98 7.97
C ILE A 3 11.71 -5.76 8.44
N LYS A 4 11.73 -6.19 9.70
CA LYS A 4 12.84 -6.97 10.28
C LYS A 4 13.00 -8.32 9.57
N ASN A 5 11.88 -8.96 9.23
CA ASN A 5 11.88 -10.23 8.51
C ASN A 5 12.30 -10.04 7.04
N ALA A 6 11.82 -8.99 6.38
CA ALA A 6 12.24 -8.64 5.01
C ALA A 6 13.76 -8.44 4.94
N ALA A 7 14.32 -7.66 5.87
CA ALA A 7 15.77 -7.47 5.94
C ALA A 7 16.53 -8.79 6.17
N ALA A 8 15.99 -9.71 6.99
CA ALA A 8 16.62 -10.99 7.26
C ALA A 8 16.70 -11.92 6.03
N ILE A 9 15.86 -11.71 5.02
CA ILE A 9 15.87 -12.45 3.75
C ILE A 9 16.43 -11.62 2.58
N GLY A 10 17.04 -10.47 2.86
CA GLY A 10 17.66 -9.60 1.85
C GLY A 10 16.69 -8.72 1.05
N VAL A 11 15.43 -8.60 1.49
CA VAL A 11 14.43 -7.72 0.86
C VAL A 11 14.51 -6.32 1.48
N ASN A 12 14.68 -5.30 0.63
CA ASN A 12 14.57 -3.91 1.06
C ASN A 12 13.10 -3.56 1.28
N ALA A 13 12.74 -3.22 2.52
CA ALA A 13 11.38 -2.83 2.89
C ALA A 13 11.39 -1.46 3.55
N THR A 14 10.60 -0.54 3.00
CA THR A 14 10.43 0.82 3.55
C THR A 14 9.05 0.94 4.19
N LEU A 15 8.98 1.54 5.38
CA LEU A 15 7.72 1.89 6.01
C LEU A 15 7.41 3.36 5.80
N MET A 16 6.38 3.62 5.00
CA MET A 16 5.83 4.96 4.82
C MET A 16 4.78 5.22 5.89
N LYS A 17 5.10 6.05 6.89
CA LYS A 17 4.13 6.54 7.87
C LYS A 17 3.50 7.83 7.35
N LEU A 18 2.19 7.82 7.21
CA LEU A 18 1.40 8.96 6.75
C LEU A 18 0.71 9.63 7.94
N PRO A 19 0.45 10.94 7.89
CA PRO A 19 -0.27 11.62 8.97
C PRO A 19 -1.71 11.08 9.06
N ASN A 20 -2.26 11.03 10.27
CA ASN A 20 -3.65 10.61 10.49
C ASN A 20 -4.68 11.58 9.88
N THR A 21 -4.25 12.76 9.42
CA THR A 21 -5.06 13.74 8.68
C THR A 21 -5.09 13.52 7.19
N ILE A 22 -4.45 12.46 6.67
CA ILE A 22 -4.44 12.17 5.24
C ILE A 22 -5.86 11.94 4.72
N THR A 23 -6.15 12.50 3.56
CA THR A 23 -7.40 12.31 2.84
C THR A 23 -7.32 11.10 1.89
N GLN A 24 -8.46 10.57 1.49
CA GLN A 24 -8.52 9.49 0.51
C GLN A 24 -7.83 9.86 -0.81
N ILE A 25 -8.02 11.09 -1.30
CA ILE A 25 -7.41 11.55 -2.56
C ILE A 25 -5.89 11.58 -2.43
N GLU A 26 -5.36 12.07 -1.31
CA GLU A 26 -3.92 12.09 -1.08
C GLU A 26 -3.35 10.67 -1.00
N LEU A 27 -4.02 9.75 -0.31
CA LEU A 27 -3.58 8.36 -0.20
C LEU A 27 -3.59 7.66 -1.57
N LEU A 28 -4.64 7.84 -2.36
CA LEU A 28 -4.71 7.32 -3.74
C LEU A 28 -3.58 7.86 -4.62
N ASN A 29 -3.27 9.15 -4.52
CA ASN A 29 -2.17 9.74 -5.28
C ASN A 29 -0.81 9.17 -4.86
N LYS A 30 -0.59 8.86 -3.58
CA LYS A 30 0.63 8.17 -3.13
C LYS A 30 0.69 6.76 -3.69
N ILE A 31 -0.41 6.01 -3.66
CA ILE A 31 -0.45 4.64 -4.22
C ILE A 31 -0.13 4.66 -5.71
N ARG A 32 -0.71 5.58 -6.48
CA ARG A 32 -0.39 5.77 -7.90
C ARG A 32 1.10 6.03 -8.12
N ALA A 33 1.70 6.94 -7.36
CA ALA A 33 3.12 7.22 -7.47
C ALA A 33 3.99 5.98 -7.17
N LEU A 34 3.59 5.13 -6.23
CA LEU A 34 4.30 3.87 -5.92
C LEU A 34 4.08 2.79 -7.00
N ASN A 35 2.88 2.75 -7.60
CA ASN A 35 2.60 1.88 -8.74
C ASN A 35 3.46 2.27 -9.96
N ASP A 36 3.68 3.56 -10.19
CA ASP A 36 4.48 4.04 -11.32
C ASP A 36 6.00 3.96 -11.09
N ASP A 37 6.44 3.78 -9.84
CA ASP A 37 7.87 3.70 -9.50
C ASP A 37 8.46 2.32 -9.83
N PRO A 38 9.36 2.20 -10.83
CA PRO A 38 9.96 0.92 -11.22
C PRO A 38 10.89 0.33 -10.15
N SER A 39 11.31 1.10 -9.15
CA SER A 39 12.11 0.61 -8.03
C SER A 39 11.29 -0.09 -6.95
N ILE A 40 9.96 0.09 -6.97
CA ILE A 40 9.02 -0.54 -6.05
C ILE A 40 8.46 -1.81 -6.68
N HIS A 41 8.74 -2.95 -6.05
CA HIS A 41 8.31 -4.27 -6.53
C HIS A 41 7.07 -4.80 -5.81
N GLY A 42 6.69 -4.18 -4.70
CA GLY A 42 5.57 -4.63 -3.88
C GLY A 42 5.08 -3.53 -2.96
N ILE A 43 3.77 -3.45 -2.81
CA ILE A 43 3.04 -2.51 -1.97
C ILE A 43 2.18 -3.33 -1.01
N LEU A 44 2.20 -2.91 0.25
CA LEU A 44 1.40 -3.51 1.31
C LEU A 44 0.70 -2.38 2.08
N VAL A 45 -0.63 -2.42 2.11
CA VAL A 45 -1.43 -1.41 2.83
C VAL A 45 -1.82 -1.97 4.19
N GLN A 46 -1.28 -1.38 5.26
CA GLN A 46 -1.56 -1.85 6.61
C GLN A 46 -2.97 -1.45 7.06
N MET A 47 -3.80 -2.44 7.37
CA MET A 47 -5.14 -2.26 7.93
C MET A 47 -5.16 -2.54 9.45
N PRO A 48 -6.11 -1.96 10.21
CA PRO A 48 -7.03 -0.88 9.79
C PRO A 48 -6.28 0.45 9.58
N LEU A 49 -6.85 1.35 8.77
CA LEU A 49 -6.31 2.70 8.60
C LEU A 49 -6.67 3.56 9.83
N ASP A 50 -5.65 4.10 10.50
CA ASP A 50 -5.82 5.04 11.62
C ASP A 50 -5.80 6.48 11.10
N THR A 51 -6.99 7.00 10.78
CA THR A 51 -7.18 8.31 10.18
C THR A 51 -8.43 8.99 10.73
N VAL A 52 -8.37 10.32 10.87
CA VAL A 52 -9.52 11.15 11.28
C VAL A 52 -10.53 11.33 10.14
N ASN A 53 -10.12 11.06 8.90
CA ASN A 53 -10.97 11.14 7.73
C ASN A 53 -11.57 9.79 7.39
N LYS A 54 -12.81 9.77 6.89
CA LYS A 54 -13.40 8.56 6.32
C LYS A 54 -12.69 8.22 5.01
N ILE A 55 -12.10 7.02 4.95
CA ILE A 55 -11.45 6.47 3.76
C ILE A 55 -12.11 5.12 3.44
N ASP A 56 -12.44 4.92 2.17
CA ASP A 56 -12.91 3.64 1.66
C ASP A 56 -11.71 2.69 1.48
N SER A 57 -11.57 1.73 2.39
CA SER A 57 -10.46 0.77 2.36
C SER A 57 -10.46 -0.09 1.10
N HIS A 58 -11.63 -0.42 0.53
CA HIS A 58 -11.71 -1.20 -0.70
C HIS A 58 -11.13 -0.43 -1.88
N LEU A 59 -11.51 0.84 -2.01
CA LEU A 59 -10.95 1.70 -3.05
C LEU A 59 -9.43 1.85 -2.93
N ILE A 60 -8.90 1.86 -1.70
CA ILE A 60 -7.47 1.93 -1.44
C ILE A 60 -6.75 0.64 -1.81
N THR A 61 -7.29 -0.53 -1.43
CA THR A 61 -6.68 -1.82 -1.78
C THR A 61 -6.75 -2.07 -3.29
N ASP A 62 -7.87 -1.76 -3.93
CA ASP A 62 -8.08 -1.95 -5.38
C ASP A 62 -7.22 -1.00 -6.23
N ALA A 63 -6.71 0.09 -5.64
CA ALA A 63 -5.82 1.01 -6.32
C ALA A 63 -4.38 0.50 -6.41
N VAL A 64 -4.00 -0.54 -5.67
CA VAL A 64 -2.67 -1.16 -5.77
C VAL A 64 -2.61 -1.99 -7.05
N SER A 65 -1.57 -1.79 -7.87
CA SER A 65 -1.44 -2.55 -9.11
C SER A 65 -1.34 -4.07 -8.83
N PRO A 66 -2.01 -4.94 -9.62
CA PRO A 66 -1.99 -6.38 -9.40
C PRO A 66 -0.59 -6.99 -9.35
N GLU A 67 0.34 -6.48 -10.17
CA GLU A 67 1.74 -6.93 -10.21
C GLU A 67 2.57 -6.51 -8.99
N LYS A 68 2.07 -5.56 -8.18
CA LYS A 68 2.71 -5.06 -6.97
C LYS A 68 1.90 -5.36 -5.70
N ASP A 69 0.76 -6.01 -5.79
CA ASP A 69 -0.06 -6.34 -4.62
C ASP A 69 0.55 -7.51 -3.83
N VAL A 70 1.14 -7.21 -2.68
CA VAL A 70 1.78 -8.21 -1.81
C VAL A 70 0.76 -8.93 -0.93
N ASP A 71 -0.40 -8.33 -0.66
CA ASP A 71 -1.44 -8.96 0.16
C ASP A 71 -2.36 -9.87 -0.67
N GLY A 72 -2.41 -9.67 -1.99
CA GLY A 72 -3.14 -10.52 -2.92
C GLY A 72 -4.65 -10.36 -2.83
N TYR A 73 -5.13 -9.13 -2.62
CA TYR A 73 -6.54 -8.76 -2.61
C TYR A 73 -7.18 -8.73 -4.02
N GLU A 74 -6.58 -9.41 -4.99
CA GLU A 74 -6.98 -9.44 -6.39
C GLU A 74 -8.48 -9.76 -6.56
N ILE A 75 -9.25 -8.78 -7.04
CA ILE A 75 -10.59 -9.03 -7.59
C ILE A 75 -10.39 -9.50 -9.04
N LYS A 76 -10.41 -10.82 -9.26
CA LYS A 76 -10.47 -11.39 -10.61
C LYS A 76 -11.86 -11.19 -11.20
N ILE A 77 -12.02 -10.23 -12.11
CA ILE A 77 -13.16 -10.23 -13.03
C ILE A 77 -12.67 -10.81 -14.36
N THR A 78 -13.01 -12.06 -14.61
CA THR A 78 -13.01 -12.70 -15.93
C THR A 78 -14.45 -12.78 -16.42
#